data_AF-A0A382EN32-F1
#
_entry.id   AF-A0A382EN32-F1
#
_cell.length_a   1.000
_cell.length_b   1.000
_cell.length_c   1.000
_cell.angle_alpha   90.00
_cell.angle_beta   90.00
_cell.angle_gamma   90.00
#
_symmetry.space_group_name_H-M   'P 1'
#
loop_
_entity.id
_entity.type
_entity.pdbx_description
1 polymer ?
#
loop_
_entity_poly.entity_id
_entity_poly.type
_entity_poly.pdbx_seq_one_letter_code
_entity_poly.pdbx_strand_id
1 'polypeptide(L)'
;MAQSRPVKAPTGTTLSCKGWHQEAAFRMIQNNLDPDNAENPDELIVYGGLGKAARNWEAFDEILASLKELENDETLLIQSGKPVAVFKTHPYSPRVLISNSMLVPNWANWDHFRELDKKGLMMYGQMTAGSWIYIGTQGILQGTYETLAEIGRQHFGGSLKGTLTLTGGLGGMGGAQPLAVTMNEGVNITMEVDPHRIQRRLDTGYLDISSNNLDEAVQLAMNAKENGQALSIGLLGNCADVLPEFIKRDIVPDVLTDQTSAHDELNGYVPHGISFKEAIKLRKSDP
;
A
#
# COMPACT_ATOMS: atom_id res chain seq x y z
N MET A 1 18.64 8.77 -9.12
CA MET A 1 17.19 8.86 -8.85
C MET A 1 16.50 8.59 -10.18
N ALA A 2 15.44 7.78 -10.21
CA ALA A 2 14.66 7.61 -11.43
C ALA A 2 14.15 8.99 -11.88
N GLN A 3 14.16 9.25 -13.19
CA GLN A 3 13.60 10.48 -13.73
C GLN A 3 12.07 10.40 -13.61
N SER A 4 11.43 11.47 -13.13
CA SER A 4 9.98 11.45 -12.96
C SER A 4 9.28 11.20 -14.29
N ARG A 5 8.41 10.19 -14.31
CA ARG A 5 7.64 9.77 -15.49
C ARG A 5 6.17 9.67 -15.08
N PRO A 6 5.40 10.77 -15.18
CA PRO A 6 3.99 10.72 -14.83
C PRO A 6 3.24 9.78 -15.78
N VAL A 7 2.57 8.79 -15.20
CA VAL A 7 1.67 7.87 -15.90
C VAL A 7 0.25 8.21 -15.50
N LYS A 8 -0.68 8.31 -16.47
CA LYS A 8 -2.11 8.46 -16.20
C LYS A 8 -2.91 7.59 -17.16
N ALA A 9 -3.97 6.99 -16.66
CA ALA A 9 -4.89 6.21 -17.50
C ALA A 9 -5.66 7.14 -18.45
N PRO A 10 -5.81 6.77 -19.75
CA PRO A 10 -6.72 7.46 -20.66
C PRO A 10 -8.16 7.47 -20.12
N THR A 11 -8.86 8.58 -20.34
CA THR A 11 -10.26 8.77 -19.95
C THR A 11 -11.17 8.93 -21.17
N GLY A 12 -12.49 8.86 -20.97
CA GLY A 12 -13.47 8.96 -22.06
C GLY A 12 -13.60 7.67 -22.89
N THR A 13 -14.28 7.78 -24.04
CA THR A 13 -14.73 6.64 -24.86
C THR A 13 -13.79 6.28 -26.02
N THR A 14 -12.76 7.09 -26.29
CA THR A 14 -11.78 6.81 -27.34
C THR A 14 -10.86 5.66 -26.93
N LEU A 15 -10.71 4.66 -27.79
CA LEU A 15 -9.88 3.48 -27.55
C LEU A 15 -8.44 3.71 -28.04
N SER A 16 -7.48 3.22 -27.26
CA SER A 16 -6.08 3.05 -27.67
C SER A 16 -5.81 1.63 -28.19
N CYS A 17 -6.58 0.65 -27.74
CA CYS A 17 -6.45 -0.77 -28.09
C CYS A 17 -7.57 -1.23 -29.05
N LYS A 18 -7.43 -2.44 -29.61
CA LYS A 18 -8.38 -3.04 -30.59
C LYS A 18 -9.76 -3.41 -30.01
N GLY A 19 -9.93 -3.38 -28.68
CA GLY A 19 -11.19 -3.67 -28.00
C GLY A 19 -11.20 -3.24 -26.54
N TRP A 20 -12.39 -3.21 -25.94
CA TRP A 20 -12.58 -2.75 -24.56
C TRP A 20 -11.92 -3.65 -23.51
N HIS A 21 -11.76 -4.95 -23.77
CA HIS A 21 -11.10 -5.86 -22.82
C HIS A 21 -9.59 -5.56 -22.71
N GLN A 22 -8.93 -5.29 -23.83
CA GLN A 22 -7.53 -4.89 -23.88
C GLN A 22 -7.35 -3.47 -23.33
N GLU A 23 -8.26 -2.56 -23.71
CA GLU A 23 -8.28 -1.19 -23.21
C GLU A 23 -8.43 -1.14 -21.68
N ALA A 24 -9.26 -2.02 -21.09
CA ALA A 24 -9.39 -2.11 -19.65
C ALA A 24 -8.05 -2.45 -18.98
N ALA A 25 -7.36 -3.51 -19.43
CA ALA A 25 -6.03 -3.85 -18.90
C ALA A 25 -5.02 -2.70 -19.12
N PHE A 26 -5.05 -2.07 -20.29
CA PHE A 26 -4.19 -0.95 -20.66
C PHE A 26 -4.39 0.26 -19.74
N ARG A 27 -5.64 0.63 -19.45
CA ARG A 27 -5.95 1.72 -18.52
C ARG A 27 -5.60 1.35 -17.09
N MET A 28 -5.87 0.12 -16.68
CA MET A 28 -5.70 -0.30 -15.29
C MET A 28 -4.24 -0.41 -14.85
N ILE A 29 -3.32 -0.89 -15.71
CA ILE A 29 -1.88 -0.86 -15.39
C ILE A 29 -1.38 0.58 -15.24
N GLN A 30 -1.91 1.52 -16.03
CA GLN A 30 -1.59 2.94 -15.91
C GLN A 30 -2.23 3.58 -14.68
N ASN A 31 -3.46 3.21 -14.32
CA ASN A 31 -4.12 3.65 -13.09
C ASN A 31 -3.33 3.21 -11.85
N ASN A 32 -2.77 2.00 -11.86
CA ASN A 32 -1.87 1.51 -10.81
C ASN A 32 -0.62 2.38 -10.63
N LEU A 33 -0.24 3.20 -11.61
CA LEU A 33 0.92 4.10 -11.56
C LEU A 33 0.53 5.58 -11.59
N ASP A 34 -0.76 5.91 -11.49
CA ASP A 34 -1.18 7.29 -11.35
C ASP A 34 -0.56 7.88 -10.07
N PRO A 35 0.10 9.05 -10.10
CA PRO A 35 0.62 9.72 -8.90
C PRO A 35 -0.39 9.88 -7.78
N ASP A 36 -1.67 10.05 -8.13
CA ASP A 36 -2.77 10.19 -7.16
C ASP A 36 -3.08 8.84 -6.47
N ASN A 37 -2.66 7.73 -7.07
CA ASN A 37 -2.97 6.38 -6.63
C ASN A 37 -1.74 5.67 -5.98
N ALA A 38 -0.63 5.59 -6.70
CA ALA A 38 0.57 4.84 -6.30
C ALA A 38 1.43 5.54 -5.24
N GLU A 39 2.08 4.77 -4.38
CA GLU A 39 3.00 5.30 -3.36
C GLU A 39 4.30 5.86 -3.95
N ASN A 40 4.91 5.20 -4.94
CA ASN A 40 6.12 5.67 -5.62
C ASN A 40 6.15 5.22 -7.10
N PRO A 41 5.33 5.85 -7.97
CA PRO A 41 5.14 5.40 -9.36
C PRO A 41 6.38 5.55 -10.24
N ASP A 42 7.29 6.46 -9.93
CA ASP A 42 8.54 6.67 -10.69
C ASP A 42 9.47 5.43 -10.63
N GLU A 43 9.33 4.62 -9.58
CA GLU A 43 10.00 3.32 -9.43
C GLU A 43 9.08 2.12 -9.73
N LEU A 44 7.92 2.38 -10.35
CA LEU A 44 6.84 1.43 -10.63
C LEU A 44 6.16 0.84 -9.39
N ILE A 45 6.46 1.37 -8.20
CA ILE A 45 5.95 0.87 -6.93
C ILE A 45 4.56 1.42 -6.69
N VAL A 46 3.60 0.51 -6.55
CA VAL A 46 2.20 0.80 -6.27
C VAL A 46 1.98 0.89 -4.76
N TYR A 47 2.29 -0.17 -4.00
CA TYR A 47 2.15 -0.20 -2.54
C TYR A 47 2.90 -1.39 -1.89
N GLY A 48 2.90 -1.43 -0.55
CA GLY A 48 3.29 -2.63 0.22
C GLY A 48 4.79 -2.95 0.17
N GLY A 49 5.64 -1.95 0.35
CA GLY A 49 7.09 -2.08 0.18
C GLY A 49 7.47 -2.01 -1.29
N LEU A 50 7.86 -3.14 -1.88
CA LEU A 50 8.32 -3.23 -3.27
C LEU A 50 7.26 -3.70 -4.27
N GLY A 51 5.97 -3.62 -3.94
CA GLY A 51 4.89 -4.10 -4.82
C GLY A 51 4.81 -3.26 -6.10
N LYS A 52 5.18 -3.83 -7.25
CA LYS A 52 5.29 -3.11 -8.53
C LYS A 52 4.24 -3.50 -9.56
N ALA A 53 3.93 -2.59 -10.48
CA ALA A 53 3.01 -2.82 -11.60
C ALA A 53 3.66 -3.55 -12.79
N ALA A 54 4.95 -3.32 -13.01
CA ALA A 54 5.77 -3.96 -14.03
C ALA A 54 7.22 -4.11 -13.53
N ARG A 55 8.00 -5.02 -14.14
CA ARG A 55 9.33 -5.37 -13.64
C ARG A 55 10.29 -4.19 -13.67
N ASN A 56 10.29 -3.48 -14.78
CA ASN A 56 11.08 -2.30 -15.08
C ASN A 56 10.37 -1.50 -16.18
N TRP A 57 10.88 -0.32 -16.50
CA TRP A 57 10.23 0.59 -17.47
C TRP A 57 10.17 0.00 -18.89
N GLU A 58 11.20 -0.75 -19.30
CA GLU A 58 11.21 -1.46 -20.58
C GLU A 58 10.04 -2.46 -20.66
N ALA A 59 9.86 -3.29 -19.63
CA ALA A 59 8.74 -4.22 -19.55
C ALA A 59 7.39 -3.51 -19.51
N PHE A 60 7.28 -2.37 -18.80
CA PHE A 60 6.06 -1.56 -18.81
C PHE A 60 5.71 -1.08 -20.22
N ASP A 61 6.68 -0.54 -20.95
CA ASP A 61 6.48 -0.04 -22.32
C ASP A 61 6.11 -1.18 -23.29
N GLU A 62 6.74 -2.34 -23.16
CA GLU A 62 6.39 -3.53 -23.95
C GLU A 62 4.99 -4.06 -23.61
N ILE A 63 4.55 -3.99 -22.35
CA ILE A 63 3.17 -4.36 -21.96
C ILE A 63 2.17 -3.44 -22.65
N LEU A 64 2.40 -2.13 -22.60
CA LEU A 64 1.53 -1.15 -23.25
C LEU A 64 1.48 -1.35 -24.76
N ALA A 65 2.63 -1.61 -25.40
CA ALA A 65 2.69 -1.90 -26.83
C ALA A 65 1.94 -3.20 -27.17
N SER A 66 2.14 -4.26 -26.39
CA SER A 66 1.49 -5.56 -26.58
C SER A 66 -0.03 -5.45 -26.45
N LEU A 67 -0.53 -4.72 -25.45
CA LEU A 67 -1.97 -4.55 -25.24
C LEU A 67 -2.68 -3.77 -26.36
N LYS A 68 -1.98 -2.81 -26.99
CA LYS A 68 -2.52 -2.07 -28.15
C LYS A 68 -2.71 -2.97 -29.36
N GLU A 69 -1.79 -3.92 -29.57
CA GLU A 69 -1.81 -4.83 -30.72
C GLU A 69 -2.58 -6.13 -30.47
N LEU A 70 -2.89 -6.47 -29.22
CA LEU A 70 -3.53 -7.74 -28.83
C LEU A 70 -4.93 -7.90 -29.44
N GLU A 71 -5.14 -8.99 -30.18
CA GLU A 71 -6.43 -9.30 -30.81
C GLU A 71 -7.46 -9.82 -29.78
N ASN A 72 -8.73 -9.88 -30.20
CA ASN A 72 -9.84 -10.33 -29.34
C ASN A 72 -9.81 -11.82 -29.02
N ASP A 73 -9.09 -12.62 -29.78
CA ASP A 73 -8.90 -14.06 -29.58
C ASP A 73 -7.46 -14.41 -29.20
N GLU A 74 -6.70 -13.46 -28.66
CA GLU A 74 -5.34 -13.67 -28.16
C GLU A 74 -5.26 -13.47 -26.64
N THR A 75 -4.21 -14.03 -26.04
CA THR A 75 -3.90 -13.90 -24.61
C THR A 75 -2.41 -13.56 -24.43
N LEU A 76 -2.15 -12.43 -23.76
CA LEU A 76 -0.83 -11.99 -23.32
C LEU A 76 -0.43 -12.69 -22.01
N LEU A 77 0.79 -13.21 -21.95
CA LEU A 77 1.37 -13.81 -20.74
C LEU A 77 2.35 -12.84 -20.08
N ILE A 78 2.11 -12.55 -18.80
CA ILE A 78 2.99 -11.76 -17.94
C ILE A 78 3.66 -12.68 -16.92
N GLN A 79 4.99 -12.72 -16.93
CA GLN A 79 5.80 -13.44 -15.95
C GLN A 79 6.56 -12.42 -15.09
N SER A 80 6.28 -12.37 -13.79
CA SER A 80 6.88 -11.40 -12.85
C SER A 80 7.02 -10.01 -13.46
N GLY A 81 5.90 -9.44 -13.92
CA GLY A 81 5.82 -8.10 -14.49
C GLY A 81 6.51 -7.88 -15.84
N LYS A 82 6.86 -8.94 -16.58
CA LYS A 82 7.43 -8.87 -17.94
C LYS A 82 6.49 -9.55 -18.95
N PRO A 83 6.20 -8.94 -20.12
CA PRO A 83 5.47 -9.61 -21.18
C PRO A 83 6.39 -10.64 -21.84
N VAL A 84 5.99 -11.91 -21.88
CA VAL A 84 6.87 -13.00 -22.37
C VAL A 84 6.36 -13.72 -23.61
N ALA A 85 5.05 -13.69 -23.86
CA ALA A 85 4.46 -14.31 -25.04
C ALA A 85 3.03 -13.84 -25.27
N VAL A 86 2.57 -13.94 -26.51
CA VAL A 86 1.17 -13.86 -26.90
C VAL A 86 0.81 -15.17 -27.61
N PHE A 87 -0.30 -15.78 -27.22
CA PHE A 87 -0.83 -16.97 -27.87
C PHE A 87 -2.26 -16.75 -28.33
N LYS A 88 -2.60 -17.31 -29.50
CA LYS A 88 -3.99 -17.40 -29.95
C LYS A 88 -4.76 -18.35 -29.03
N THR A 89 -5.88 -17.87 -28.52
CA THR A 89 -6.83 -18.59 -27.69
C THR A 89 -8.23 -18.49 -28.32
N HIS A 90 -9.20 -17.84 -27.65
CA HIS A 90 -10.54 -17.61 -28.17
C HIS A 90 -11.19 -16.38 -27.51
N PRO A 91 -12.26 -15.81 -28.08
CA PRO A 91 -12.87 -14.57 -27.58
C PRO A 91 -13.28 -14.56 -26.11
N TYR A 92 -13.69 -15.72 -25.56
CA TYR A 92 -14.10 -15.86 -24.16
C TYR A 92 -12.96 -16.10 -23.15
N SER A 93 -11.71 -16.26 -23.62
CA SER A 93 -10.56 -16.41 -22.73
C SER A 93 -10.18 -15.09 -22.07
N PRO A 94 -9.43 -15.11 -20.95
CA PRO A 94 -8.76 -13.92 -20.45
C PRO A 94 -7.83 -13.32 -21.51
N ARG A 95 -7.81 -11.99 -21.63
CA ARG A 95 -6.85 -11.27 -22.49
C ARG A 95 -5.43 -11.27 -21.92
N VAL A 96 -5.30 -11.37 -20.60
CA VAL A 96 -4.01 -11.37 -19.91
C VAL A 96 -4.01 -12.46 -18.85
N LEU A 97 -2.94 -13.25 -18.80
CA LEU A 97 -2.65 -14.19 -17.71
C LEU A 97 -1.35 -13.76 -17.02
N ILE A 98 -1.37 -13.69 -15.70
CA ILE A 98 -0.30 -13.12 -14.90
C ILE A 98 0.16 -14.13 -13.86
N SER A 99 1.47 -14.37 -13.79
CA SER A 99 2.12 -15.14 -12.72
C SER A 99 3.33 -14.37 -12.21
N ASN A 100 3.19 -13.78 -11.02
CA ASN A 100 4.22 -12.93 -10.40
C ASN A 100 4.81 -13.58 -9.15
N SER A 101 6.10 -13.32 -8.89
CA SER A 101 6.80 -13.67 -7.65
C SER A 101 6.87 -15.16 -7.29
N MET A 102 6.46 -16.06 -8.18
CA MET A 102 6.42 -17.48 -7.88
C MET A 102 7.83 -18.07 -7.80
N LEU A 103 8.11 -18.76 -6.70
CA LEU A 103 9.35 -19.49 -6.43
C LEU A 103 9.02 -20.92 -6.01
N VAL A 104 9.89 -21.86 -6.38
CA VAL A 104 9.81 -23.23 -5.86
C VAL A 104 9.96 -23.17 -4.34
N PRO A 105 9.18 -23.92 -3.53
CA PRO A 105 9.08 -23.68 -2.08
C PRO A 105 10.40 -23.62 -1.32
N ASN A 106 11.38 -24.47 -1.67
CA ASN A 106 12.70 -24.48 -1.01
C ASN A 106 13.51 -23.18 -1.23
N TRP A 107 13.16 -22.39 -2.24
CA TRP A 107 13.78 -21.11 -2.58
C TRP A 107 12.86 -19.91 -2.33
N ALA A 108 11.66 -20.12 -1.78
CA ALA A 108 10.66 -19.08 -1.56
C ALA A 108 10.99 -18.24 -0.31
N ASN A 109 12.11 -17.53 -0.36
CA ASN A 109 12.59 -16.62 0.68
C ASN A 109 13.11 -15.31 0.07
N TRP A 110 13.25 -14.28 0.92
CA TRP A 110 13.64 -12.94 0.48
C TRP A 110 15.07 -12.86 -0.07
N ASP A 111 16.00 -13.67 0.43
CA ASP A 111 17.39 -13.63 -0.03
C ASP A 111 17.49 -14.07 -1.48
N HIS A 112 16.86 -15.19 -1.82
CA HIS A 112 16.82 -15.68 -3.19
C HIS A 112 15.98 -14.76 -4.09
N PHE A 113 14.87 -14.22 -3.60
CA PHE A 113 14.10 -13.20 -4.32
C PHE A 113 14.99 -12.01 -4.72
N ARG A 114 15.77 -11.46 -3.78
CA ARG A 114 16.65 -10.29 -3.99
C ARG A 114 17.83 -10.63 -4.91
N GLU A 115 18.37 -11.84 -4.83
CA GLU A 115 19.37 -12.33 -5.77
C GLU A 115 18.85 -12.28 -7.22
N LEU A 116 17.62 -12.75 -7.45
CA LEU A 116 16.99 -12.74 -8.77
C LEU A 116 16.57 -11.34 -9.22
N ASP A 117 16.10 -10.49 -8.31
CA ASP A 117 15.76 -9.08 -8.60
C ASP A 117 16.99 -8.29 -9.07
N LYS A 118 18.15 -8.45 -8.38
CA LYS A 118 19.44 -7.87 -8.81
C LYS A 118 19.87 -8.32 -10.21
N LYS A 119 19.47 -9.52 -10.64
CA LYS A 119 19.71 -10.07 -11.98
C LYS A 119 18.64 -9.63 -13.01
N GLY A 120 17.64 -8.84 -12.62
CA GLY A 120 16.52 -8.44 -13.49
C GLY A 120 15.51 -9.56 -13.80
N LEU A 121 15.50 -10.62 -12.98
CA LEU A 121 14.69 -11.82 -13.19
C LEU A 121 13.41 -11.85 -12.34
N MET A 122 13.24 -10.88 -11.44
CA MET A 122 12.15 -10.90 -10.46
C MET A 122 11.41 -9.57 -10.38
N MET A 123 10.17 -9.64 -9.91
CA MET A 123 9.34 -8.51 -9.50
C MET A 123 8.45 -8.98 -8.35
N TYR A 124 8.29 -8.15 -7.32
CA TYR A 124 7.30 -8.40 -6.27
C TYR A 124 5.94 -7.87 -6.73
N GLY A 125 5.01 -8.76 -7.04
CA GLY A 125 3.67 -8.39 -7.53
C GLY A 125 2.69 -7.96 -6.43
N GLN A 126 3.01 -8.19 -5.15
CA GLN A 126 2.05 -8.09 -4.06
C GLN A 126 0.74 -8.83 -4.46
N MET A 127 -0.44 -8.29 -4.19
CA MET A 127 -1.74 -8.79 -4.61
C MET A 127 -2.25 -7.99 -5.81
N THR A 128 -2.57 -6.71 -5.62
CA THR A 128 -3.23 -5.87 -6.65
C THR A 128 -2.28 -4.94 -7.40
N ALA A 129 -1.00 -4.88 -6.99
CA ALA A 129 0.03 -4.08 -7.66
C ALA A 129 0.37 -4.69 -9.03
N GLY A 130 0.82 -5.95 -9.05
CA GLY A 130 1.23 -6.65 -10.27
C GLY A 130 0.08 -7.26 -11.08
N SER A 131 -1.16 -7.15 -10.59
CA SER A 131 -2.38 -7.62 -11.27
C SER A 131 -3.31 -6.49 -11.73
N TRP A 132 -2.88 -5.24 -11.56
CA TRP A 132 -3.50 -4.05 -12.17
C TRP A 132 -4.94 -3.83 -11.74
N ILE A 133 -5.19 -3.83 -10.43
CA ILE A 133 -6.53 -3.55 -9.89
C ILE A 133 -6.46 -2.78 -8.57
N TYR A 134 -5.41 -1.98 -8.40
CA TYR A 134 -5.25 -1.14 -7.22
C TYR A 134 -6.01 0.18 -7.39
N ILE A 135 -6.81 0.52 -6.38
CA ILE A 135 -7.70 1.68 -6.36
C ILE A 135 -7.41 2.59 -5.16
N GLY A 136 -6.14 2.61 -4.75
CA GLY A 136 -5.68 3.42 -3.65
C GLY A 136 -6.05 2.82 -2.31
N THR A 137 -5.97 3.65 -1.29
CA THR A 137 -6.32 3.32 0.08
C THR A 137 -7.73 2.74 0.22
N GLN A 138 -8.65 3.11 -0.69
CA GLN A 138 -10.04 2.62 -0.68
C GLN A 138 -10.13 1.09 -0.81
N GLY A 139 -9.18 0.46 -1.50
CA GLY A 139 -9.23 -0.98 -1.78
C GLY A 139 -9.27 -1.86 -0.52
N ILE A 140 -8.71 -1.39 0.60
CA ILE A 140 -8.75 -2.10 1.89
C ILE A 140 -9.70 -1.46 2.91
N LEU A 141 -10.19 -0.24 2.65
CA LEU A 141 -10.96 0.54 3.61
C LEU A 141 -12.14 -0.23 4.21
N GLN A 142 -12.96 -0.88 3.37
CA GLN A 142 -14.09 -1.65 3.86
C GLN A 142 -13.64 -2.85 4.71
N GLY A 143 -12.58 -3.56 4.31
CA GLY A 143 -12.06 -4.69 5.09
C GLY A 143 -11.56 -4.27 6.47
N THR A 144 -10.84 -3.15 6.55
CA THR A 144 -10.39 -2.57 7.83
C THR A 144 -11.58 -2.07 8.66
N TYR A 145 -12.54 -1.40 8.03
CA TYR A 145 -13.79 -0.97 8.67
C TYR A 145 -14.54 -2.16 9.28
N GLU A 146 -14.77 -3.23 8.52
CA GLU A 146 -15.51 -4.41 9.02
C GLU A 146 -14.77 -5.13 10.13
N THR A 147 -13.44 -5.18 10.07
CA THR A 147 -12.61 -5.75 11.15
C THR A 147 -12.84 -4.97 12.44
N LEU A 148 -12.78 -3.64 12.38
CA LEU A 148 -13.00 -2.75 13.53
C LEU A 148 -14.46 -2.72 14.00
N ALA A 149 -15.42 -2.81 13.06
CA ALA A 149 -16.84 -2.90 13.37
C ALA A 149 -17.16 -4.20 14.11
N GLU A 150 -16.53 -5.31 13.72
CA GLU A 150 -16.68 -6.59 14.41
C GLU A 150 -16.04 -6.56 15.80
N ILE A 151 -14.87 -5.94 15.96
CA ILE A 151 -14.28 -5.68 17.28
C ILE A 151 -15.25 -4.86 18.14
N GLY A 152 -15.85 -3.80 17.58
CA GLY A 152 -16.89 -3.00 18.22
C GLY A 152 -18.07 -3.85 18.71
N ARG A 153 -18.59 -4.76 17.87
CA ARG A 153 -19.69 -5.67 18.22
C ARG A 153 -19.31 -6.67 19.32
N GLN A 154 -18.13 -7.25 19.26
CA GLN A 154 -17.71 -8.29 20.21
C GLN A 154 -17.34 -7.71 21.59
N HIS A 155 -16.74 -6.53 21.64
CA HIS A 155 -16.09 -6.02 22.85
C HIS A 155 -16.67 -4.71 23.39
N PHE A 156 -17.33 -3.90 22.56
CA PHE A 156 -17.69 -2.51 22.90
C PHE A 156 -19.16 -2.16 22.62
N GLY A 157 -20.04 -3.17 22.55
CA GLY A 157 -21.48 -2.95 22.43
C GLY A 157 -21.95 -2.47 21.04
N GLY A 158 -21.15 -2.70 20.00
CA GLY A 158 -21.52 -2.43 18.60
C GLY A 158 -20.90 -1.17 17.99
N SER A 159 -20.11 -0.41 18.73
CA SER A 159 -19.45 0.82 18.27
C SER A 159 -18.07 0.98 18.93
N LEU A 160 -17.14 1.70 18.28
CA LEU A 160 -15.87 2.11 18.89
C LEU A 160 -15.95 3.48 19.58
N LYS A 161 -17.15 4.06 19.70
CA LYS A 161 -17.35 5.32 20.42
C LYS A 161 -16.80 5.26 21.85
N GLY A 162 -15.97 6.24 22.19
CA GLY A 162 -15.33 6.30 23.51
C GLY A 162 -14.21 5.28 23.70
N THR A 163 -13.67 4.72 22.61
CA THR A 163 -12.48 3.87 22.61
C THR A 163 -11.30 4.53 21.90
N LEU A 164 -10.09 4.15 22.27
CA LEU A 164 -8.82 4.52 21.66
C LEU A 164 -8.22 3.29 20.96
N THR A 165 -8.04 3.40 19.65
CA THR A 165 -7.28 2.46 18.83
C THR A 165 -5.88 3.00 18.57
N LEU A 166 -4.85 2.23 18.93
CA LEU A 166 -3.45 2.52 18.63
C LEU A 166 -2.94 1.58 17.53
N THR A 167 -2.27 2.12 16.51
CA THR A 167 -1.69 1.32 15.43
C THR A 167 -0.48 1.99 14.77
N GLY A 168 0.22 1.27 13.88
CA GLY A 168 1.37 1.71 13.11
C GLY A 168 1.18 1.61 11.60
N GLY A 169 1.80 2.55 10.86
CA GLY A 169 1.91 2.54 9.40
C GLY A 169 0.80 3.29 8.65
N LEU A 170 1.18 4.36 7.93
CA LEU A 170 0.31 5.15 7.05
C LEU A 170 0.71 5.02 5.57
N GLY A 171 1.11 3.81 5.15
CA GLY A 171 1.36 3.50 3.74
C GLY A 171 0.07 3.40 2.90
N GLY A 172 0.17 2.94 1.65
CA GLY A 172 -0.97 2.83 0.72
C GLY A 172 -2.19 2.14 1.33
N MET A 173 -1.96 1.02 2.02
CA MET A 173 -3.02 0.25 2.70
C MET A 173 -3.20 0.68 4.16
N GLY A 174 -2.09 0.91 4.88
CA GLY A 174 -2.07 1.37 6.27
C GLY A 174 -2.80 2.69 6.52
N GLY A 175 -2.84 3.56 5.50
CA GLY A 175 -3.58 4.82 5.53
C GLY A 175 -5.09 4.66 5.62
N ALA A 176 -5.65 3.46 5.46
CA ALA A 176 -7.08 3.22 5.63
C ALA A 176 -7.50 3.11 7.11
N GLN A 177 -6.56 2.77 8.00
CA GLN A 177 -6.81 2.53 9.41
C GLN A 177 -7.47 3.72 10.14
N PRO A 178 -6.99 4.97 9.97
CA PRO A 178 -7.54 6.09 10.74
C PRO A 178 -8.99 6.37 10.37
N LEU A 179 -9.31 6.44 9.08
CA LEU A 179 -10.67 6.59 8.59
C LEU A 179 -11.58 5.42 8.98
N ALA A 180 -11.07 4.17 8.95
CA ALA A 180 -11.85 3.01 9.36
C ALA A 180 -12.23 3.04 10.85
N VAL A 181 -11.35 3.55 11.71
CA VAL A 181 -11.66 3.76 13.14
C VAL A 181 -12.70 4.86 13.31
N THR A 182 -12.57 6.00 12.64
CA THR A 182 -13.51 7.12 12.78
C THR A 182 -14.88 6.82 12.17
N MET A 183 -14.96 6.02 11.10
CA MET A 183 -16.22 5.47 10.58
C MET A 183 -16.93 4.55 11.57
N ASN A 184 -16.18 3.95 12.52
CA ASN A 184 -16.72 3.19 13.65
C ASN A 184 -16.88 4.05 14.92
N GLU A 185 -16.85 5.38 14.78
CA GLU A 185 -17.03 6.38 15.85
C GLU A 185 -15.89 6.43 16.88
N GLY A 186 -14.76 5.74 16.64
CA GLY A 186 -13.64 5.65 17.58
C GLY A 186 -12.60 6.76 17.44
N VAL A 187 -11.67 6.78 18.39
CA VAL A 187 -10.46 7.61 18.36
C VAL A 187 -9.27 6.77 17.92
N ASN A 188 -8.41 7.32 17.08
CA ASN A 188 -7.22 6.65 16.58
C ASN A 188 -5.96 7.48 16.79
N ILE A 189 -4.88 6.82 17.23
CA ILE A 189 -3.51 7.28 17.02
C ILE A 189 -2.85 6.27 16.08
N THR A 190 -2.36 6.76 14.93
CA THR A 190 -1.53 5.96 14.01
C THR A 190 -0.12 6.53 13.95
N MET A 191 0.86 5.72 14.32
CA MET A 191 2.28 6.08 14.27
C MET A 191 2.83 5.90 12.85
N GLU A 192 3.53 6.90 12.32
CA GLU A 192 4.22 6.83 11.03
C GLU A 192 5.56 7.56 11.10
N VAL A 193 6.59 6.95 10.53
CA VAL A 193 7.97 7.43 10.60
C VAL A 193 8.32 8.35 9.42
N ASP A 194 7.59 8.25 8.32
CA ASP A 194 7.72 9.08 7.12
C ASP A 194 6.71 10.25 7.12
N PRO A 195 7.14 11.51 7.28
CA PRO A 195 6.23 12.65 7.29
C PRO A 195 5.51 12.85 5.94
N HIS A 196 6.08 12.39 4.83
CA HIS A 196 5.41 12.49 3.53
C HIS A 196 4.15 11.60 3.47
N ARG A 197 4.22 10.42 4.09
CA ARG A 197 3.06 9.51 4.17
C ARG A 197 1.95 10.09 5.02
N ILE A 198 2.27 10.73 6.14
CA ILE A 198 1.30 11.46 6.97
C ILE A 198 0.60 12.53 6.14
N GLN A 199 1.38 13.41 5.48
CA GLN A 199 0.82 14.51 4.69
C GLN A 199 -0.13 14.01 3.60
N ARG A 200 0.25 12.95 2.88
CA ARG A 200 -0.60 12.35 1.84
C ARG A 200 -1.97 11.88 2.37
N ARG A 201 -2.06 11.47 3.65
CA ARG A 201 -3.31 10.96 4.26
C ARG A 201 -4.20 12.10 4.73
N LEU A 202 -3.59 13.22 5.14
CA LEU A 202 -4.30 14.49 5.34
C LEU A 202 -4.89 14.98 4.01
N ASP A 203 -4.06 15.05 2.96
CA ASP A 203 -4.46 15.57 1.64
C ASP A 203 -5.60 14.77 1.01
N THR A 204 -5.65 13.46 1.27
CA THR A 204 -6.68 12.55 0.74
C THR A 204 -7.89 12.36 1.66
N GLY A 205 -7.93 13.03 2.82
CA GLY A 205 -9.04 12.93 3.79
C GLY A 205 -9.16 11.58 4.50
N TYR A 206 -8.07 10.80 4.56
CA TYR A 206 -7.99 9.54 5.30
C TYR A 206 -7.49 9.72 6.74
N LEU A 207 -7.03 10.93 7.08
CA LEU A 207 -6.54 11.31 8.39
C LEU A 207 -7.02 12.74 8.70
N ASP A 208 -7.47 13.00 9.94
CA ASP A 208 -8.01 14.31 10.33
C ASP A 208 -6.90 15.31 10.68
N ILE A 209 -5.99 14.91 11.57
CA ILE A 209 -4.90 15.75 12.06
C ILE A 209 -3.60 14.97 12.24
N SER A 210 -2.50 15.69 12.39
CA SER A 210 -1.19 15.11 12.70
C SER A 210 -0.50 15.85 13.84
N SER A 211 0.32 15.16 14.61
CA SER A 211 1.22 15.75 15.60
C SER A 211 2.61 15.11 15.51
N ASN A 212 3.64 15.86 15.88
CA ASN A 212 5.01 15.37 16.06
C ASN A 212 5.39 15.24 17.54
N ASN A 213 4.42 15.38 18.44
CA ASN A 213 4.60 15.36 19.88
C ASN A 213 3.67 14.31 20.49
N LEU A 214 4.26 13.31 21.16
CA LEU A 214 3.51 12.23 21.81
C LEU A 214 2.54 12.75 22.89
N ASP A 215 2.95 13.74 23.68
CA ASP A 215 2.13 14.29 24.76
C ASP A 215 0.89 14.98 24.20
N GLU A 216 1.06 15.77 23.14
CA GLU A 216 -0.04 16.43 22.44
C GLU A 216 -1.00 15.41 21.82
N ALA A 217 -0.48 14.41 21.10
CA ALA A 217 -1.28 13.38 20.46
C ALA A 217 -2.12 12.59 21.47
N VAL A 218 -1.52 12.19 22.60
CA VAL A 218 -2.23 11.51 23.69
C VAL A 218 -3.29 12.42 24.30
N GLN A 219 -2.97 13.69 24.58
CA GLN A 219 -3.94 14.62 25.17
C GLN A 219 -5.15 14.82 24.28
N LEU A 220 -4.94 15.01 22.98
CA LEU A 220 -6.01 15.16 21.99
C LEU A 220 -6.86 13.89 21.90
N ALA A 221 -6.22 12.71 21.86
CA ALA A 221 -6.92 11.44 21.80
C ALA A 221 -7.78 11.17 23.04
N MET A 222 -7.25 11.43 24.24
CA MET A 222 -7.99 11.23 25.49
C MET A 222 -9.16 12.21 25.61
N ASN A 223 -8.98 13.47 25.23
CA ASN A 223 -10.07 14.44 25.19
C ASN A 223 -11.18 14.02 24.21
N ALA A 224 -10.82 13.54 23.01
CA ALA A 224 -11.80 13.06 22.04
C ALA A 224 -12.53 11.81 22.55
N LYS A 225 -11.80 10.89 23.19
CA LYS A 225 -12.33 9.66 23.80
C LYS A 225 -13.36 9.99 24.88
N GLU A 226 -13.03 10.88 25.81
CA GLU A 226 -13.93 11.32 26.90
C GLU A 226 -15.19 12.02 26.38
N ASN A 227 -15.07 12.79 25.30
CA ASN A 227 -16.20 13.51 24.69
C ASN A 227 -17.00 12.64 23.69
N GLY A 228 -16.59 11.39 23.44
CA GLY A 228 -17.22 10.49 22.47
C GLY A 228 -17.18 11.03 21.04
N GLN A 229 -16.10 11.74 20.69
CA GLN A 229 -15.86 12.31 19.37
C GLN A 229 -14.92 11.41 18.57
N ALA A 230 -15.31 11.05 17.34
CA ALA A 230 -14.43 10.35 16.43
C ALA A 230 -13.29 11.29 15.99
N LEU A 231 -12.05 10.84 16.11
CA LEU A 231 -10.87 11.62 15.74
C LEU A 231 -9.71 10.71 15.37
N SER A 232 -9.05 10.99 14.25
CA SER A 232 -7.84 10.30 13.82
C SER A 232 -6.60 11.19 13.87
N ILE A 233 -5.53 10.68 14.48
CA ILE A 233 -4.30 11.43 14.74
C ILE A 233 -3.10 10.66 14.17
N GLY A 234 -2.41 11.26 13.20
CA GLY A 234 -1.13 10.76 12.69
C GLY A 234 0.01 11.26 13.56
N LEU A 235 0.66 10.36 14.29
CA LEU A 235 1.81 10.69 15.13
C LEU A 235 3.10 10.43 14.37
N LEU A 236 3.87 11.48 14.09
CA LEU A 236 5.21 11.35 13.51
C LEU A 236 6.15 10.70 14.54
N GLY A 237 6.52 9.44 14.31
CA GLY A 237 7.35 8.67 15.22
C GLY A 237 7.51 7.22 14.78
N ASN A 238 8.54 6.56 15.30
CA ASN A 238 8.73 5.13 15.07
C ASN A 238 7.88 4.33 16.07
N CYS A 239 7.14 3.33 15.59
CA CYS A 239 6.33 2.44 16.43
C CYS A 239 7.18 1.77 17.52
N ALA A 240 8.41 1.36 17.19
CA ALA A 240 9.34 0.72 18.13
C ALA A 240 9.87 1.68 19.21
N ASP A 241 9.77 3.00 19.00
CA ASP A 241 10.16 4.01 19.99
C ASP A 241 8.95 4.45 20.83
N VAL A 242 7.78 4.57 20.20
CA VAL A 242 6.57 5.12 20.82
C VAL A 242 5.82 4.11 21.68
N LEU A 243 5.70 2.85 21.25
CA LEU A 243 4.99 1.82 22.03
C LEU A 243 5.58 1.62 23.45
N PRO A 244 6.92 1.57 23.63
CA PRO A 244 7.51 1.56 24.97
C PRO A 244 7.13 2.75 25.85
N GLU A 245 6.90 3.94 25.27
CA GLU A 245 6.48 5.12 26.03
C GLU A 245 5.04 5.00 26.54
N PHE A 246 4.12 4.40 25.75
CA PHE A 246 2.76 4.09 26.22
C PHE A 246 2.80 3.16 27.45
N ILE A 247 3.66 2.14 27.42
CA ILE A 247 3.85 1.22 28.55
C ILE A 247 4.40 1.96 29.78
N LYS A 248 5.45 2.78 29.62
CA LYS A 248 6.04 3.55 30.74
C LYS A 248 5.06 4.51 31.40
N ARG A 249 4.09 5.01 30.63
CA ARG A 249 3.08 5.99 31.06
C ARG A 249 1.77 5.33 31.52
N ASP A 250 1.70 4.01 31.52
CA ASP A 250 0.50 3.23 31.85
C ASP A 250 -0.75 3.64 31.03
N ILE A 251 -0.52 3.97 29.74
CA ILE A 251 -1.58 4.31 28.80
C ILE A 251 -1.96 3.05 28.02
N VAL A 252 -3.13 2.50 28.31
CA VAL A 252 -3.63 1.28 27.66
C VAL A 252 -4.68 1.66 26.60
N PRO A 253 -4.43 1.44 25.30
CA PRO A 253 -5.47 1.58 24.29
C PRO A 253 -6.48 0.44 24.41
N ASP A 254 -7.73 0.69 24.00
CA ASP A 254 -8.78 -0.32 24.01
C ASP A 254 -8.59 -1.33 22.85
N VAL A 255 -8.00 -0.88 21.74
CA VAL A 255 -7.62 -1.72 20.59
C VAL A 255 -6.17 -1.42 20.20
N LEU A 256 -5.36 -2.46 20.00
CA LEU A 256 -3.98 -2.37 19.53
C LEU A 256 -3.79 -3.27 18.31
N THR A 257 -3.22 -2.74 17.25
CA THR A 257 -2.85 -3.49 16.04
C THR A 257 -1.61 -2.87 15.37
N ASP A 258 -1.18 -3.41 14.23
CA ASP A 258 -0.09 -2.87 13.42
C ASP A 258 -0.28 -3.15 11.94
N GLN A 259 0.05 -2.17 11.09
CA GLN A 259 0.09 -2.34 9.63
C GLN A 259 1.34 -1.70 9.01
N THR A 260 2.45 -1.69 9.76
CA THR A 260 3.75 -1.43 9.16
C THR A 260 4.07 -2.50 8.11
N SER A 261 4.98 -2.22 7.18
CA SER A 261 5.36 -3.20 6.15
C SER A 261 6.37 -4.22 6.70
N ALA A 262 6.05 -4.85 7.83
CA ALA A 262 6.89 -5.83 8.51
C ALA A 262 7.17 -7.10 7.68
N HIS A 263 6.39 -7.33 6.61
CA HIS A 263 6.63 -8.45 5.67
C HIS A 263 7.90 -8.30 4.83
N ASP A 264 8.45 -7.09 4.70
CA ASP A 264 9.73 -6.81 4.05
C ASP A 264 10.63 -6.03 5.00
N GLU A 265 11.42 -6.75 5.80
CA GLU A 265 12.28 -6.20 6.84
C GLU A 265 13.28 -5.14 6.33
N LEU A 266 13.73 -5.28 5.07
CA LEU A 266 14.73 -4.38 4.49
C LEU A 266 14.11 -3.03 4.10
N ASN A 267 12.98 -3.05 3.38
CA ASN A 267 12.40 -1.83 2.81
C ASN A 267 11.19 -1.29 3.58
N GLY A 268 10.55 -2.13 4.38
CA GLY A 268 9.24 -1.89 4.95
C GLY A 268 9.21 -1.48 6.42
N TYR A 269 10.26 -1.79 7.18
CA TYR A 269 10.37 -1.44 8.61
C TYR A 269 11.56 -0.51 8.87
N VAL A 270 11.46 0.37 9.87
CA VAL A 270 12.56 1.25 10.32
C VAL A 270 13.00 0.78 11.70
N PRO A 271 14.28 0.41 11.90
CA PRO A 271 14.75 -0.07 13.19
C PRO A 271 14.55 0.94 14.32
N HIS A 272 14.49 0.45 15.56
CA HIS A 272 14.45 1.26 16.78
C HIS A 272 15.69 2.17 16.87
N GLY A 273 15.50 3.42 17.33
CA GLY A 273 16.61 4.33 17.63
C GLY A 273 17.37 4.92 16.43
N ILE A 274 16.89 4.71 15.20
CA ILE A 274 17.46 5.31 13.98
C ILE A 274 16.43 6.22 13.31
N SER A 275 16.86 7.40 12.84
CA SER A 275 15.94 8.28 12.12
C SER A 275 15.57 7.72 10.75
N PHE A 276 14.40 8.10 10.22
CA PHE A 276 13.98 7.69 8.87
C PHE A 276 15.04 7.94 7.79
N LYS A 277 15.68 9.12 7.85
CA LYS A 277 16.71 9.53 6.90
C LYS A 277 17.97 8.67 6.99
N GLU A 278 18.37 8.28 8.19
CA GLU A 278 19.50 7.38 8.41
C GLU A 278 19.17 5.96 7.97
N ALA A 279 17.96 5.46 8.25
CA ALA A 279 17.52 4.15 7.78
C ALA A 279 17.55 4.05 6.25
N ILE A 280 17.13 5.10 5.52
CA ILE A 280 17.25 5.16 4.05
C ILE A 280 18.71 5.04 3.58
N LYS A 281 19.67 5.61 4.31
CA LYS A 281 21.10 5.50 3.99
C LYS A 281 21.61 4.09 4.30
N LEU A 282 21.28 3.57 5.49
CA LEU A 282 21.70 2.26 5.97
C LEU A 282 21.28 1.15 5.00
N ARG A 283 20.02 1.17 4.54
CA ARG A 283 19.48 0.26 3.52
C ARG A 283 20.32 0.17 2.24
N LYS A 284 21.08 1.21 1.91
CA LYS A 284 21.93 1.24 0.70
C LYS A 284 23.35 0.79 0.98
N SER A 285 23.89 1.12 2.14
CA SER A 285 25.28 0.83 2.49
C SER A 285 25.47 -0.57 3.08
N ASP A 286 24.48 -1.07 3.82
CA ASP A 286 24.54 -2.33 4.57
C ASP A 286 23.13 -2.98 4.59
N PRO A 287 22.68 -3.54 3.44
CA PRO A 287 21.35 -4.14 3.28
C PRO A 287 21.22 -5.55 3.87
#